data_AF-A0A497S665-F1
#
_entry.id   AF-A0A497S665-F1
#
_cell.length_a   1.000
_cell.length_b   1.000
_cell.length_c   1.000
_cell.angle_alpha   90.00
_cell.angle_beta   90.00
_cell.angle_gamma   90.00
#
_symmetry.space_group_name_H-M   'P 1'
#
loop_
_entity.id
_entity.type
_entity.pdbx_description
1 polymer ?
#
loop_
_entity_poly.entity_id
_entity_poly.type
_entity_poly.pdbx_seq_one_letter_code
_entity_poly.pdbx_strand_id
1 'polypeptide(L)'
;DLKIRNEIFFSKIITILLGIFAIIFVLFFDPSKGIFSTLVKTTFSGLVVLFPTTFAVLYFKRISKWACIFSIIFGELSIIIFRMGILPTFGFLDGILAFFIAFMVLIMINISNNY
;
A
#
# COMPACT_ATOMS: atom_id res chain seq x y z
N ASP A 1 14.08 -24.50 -21.63
CA ASP A 1 15.36 -24.30 -20.91
C ASP A 1 15.90 -22.88 -20.87
N LEU A 2 16.18 -22.20 -22.00
CA LEU A 2 16.75 -20.84 -21.96
C LEU A 2 15.86 -19.79 -21.24
N LYS A 3 14.53 -19.85 -21.40
CA LYS A 3 13.59 -18.94 -20.74
C LYS A 3 13.59 -19.09 -19.21
N ILE A 4 13.52 -20.33 -18.72
CA ILE A 4 13.55 -20.65 -17.28
C ILE A 4 14.89 -20.22 -16.67
N ARG A 5 16.00 -20.44 -17.38
CA ARG A 5 17.34 -19.99 -16.96
C ARG A 5 17.39 -18.46 -16.78
N ASN A 6 16.80 -17.70 -17.70
CA ASN A 6 16.74 -16.24 -17.59
C ASN A 6 15.83 -15.76 -16.45
N GLU A 7 14.67 -16.40 -16.21
CA GLU A 7 13.78 -16.06 -15.09
C GLU A 7 14.45 -16.30 -13.72
N ILE A 8 15.20 -17.41 -13.59
CA ILE A 8 15.98 -17.71 -12.37
C ILE A 8 17.11 -16.69 -12.20
N PHE A 9 17.82 -16.34 -13.28
CA PHE A 9 18.88 -15.34 -13.23
C PHE A 9 18.36 -13.96 -12.81
N PHE A 10 17.21 -13.55 -13.37
CA PHE A 10 16.55 -12.30 -13.03
C PHE A 10 16.08 -12.27 -11.56
N SER A 11 15.47 -13.36 -11.10
CA SER A 11 15.05 -13.52 -9.70
C SER A 11 16.24 -13.45 -8.74
N LYS A 12 17.38 -14.04 -9.13
CA LYS A 12 18.63 -13.99 -8.34
C LYS A 12 19.19 -12.57 -8.26
N ILE A 13 19.19 -11.82 -9.37
CA ILE A 13 19.59 -10.41 -9.39
C ILE A 13 18.71 -9.58 -8.47
N ILE A 14 17.38 -9.71 -8.57
CA ILE A 14 16.44 -8.98 -7.72
C ILE A 14 16.69 -9.29 -6.25
N THR A 15 16.90 -10.57 -5.91
CA THR A 15 17.14 -10.99 -4.52
C THR A 15 18.42 -10.36 -3.97
N ILE A 16 19.51 -10.36 -4.76
CA ILE A 16 20.78 -9.73 -4.37
C ILE A 16 20.60 -8.22 -4.20
N LEU A 17 19.91 -7.55 -5.13
CA LEU A 17 19.63 -6.12 -5.06
C LEU A 17 18.82 -5.77 -3.79
N LEU A 18 17.78 -6.54 -3.51
CA LEU A 18 16.92 -6.35 -2.35
C LEU A 18 17.67 -6.61 -1.03
N GLY A 19 18.57 -7.61 -1.02
CA GLY A 19 19.44 -7.89 0.11
C GLY A 19 20.42 -6.76 0.40
N ILE A 20 21.07 -6.21 -0.63
CA ILE A 20 21.95 -5.04 -0.50
C ILE A 20 21.17 -3.83 0.03
N PHE A 21 19.97 -3.58 -0.51
CA PHE A 21 19.10 -2.51 -0.03
C PHE A 21 18.74 -2.68 1.45
N ALA A 22 18.41 -3.90 1.88
CA ALA A 22 18.09 -4.20 3.28
C ALA A 22 19.30 -3.96 4.21
N ILE A 23 20.51 -4.36 3.80
CA ILE A 23 21.75 -4.12 4.56
C ILE A 23 22.00 -2.62 4.71
N ILE A 24 21.90 -1.87 3.61
CA ILE A 24 22.05 -0.40 3.64
C ILE A 24 20.99 0.21 4.56
N PHE A 25 19.73 -0.21 4.42
CA PHE A 25 18.65 0.29 5.26
C PHE A 25 18.96 0.11 6.76
N VAL A 26 19.44 -1.07 7.18
CA VAL A 26 19.80 -1.35 8.58
C VAL A 26 20.97 -0.48 9.06
N LEU A 27 21.98 -0.24 8.23
CA LEU A 27 23.15 0.57 8.61
C LEU A 27 22.80 2.06 8.86
N PHE A 28 21.81 2.59 8.15
CA PHE A 28 21.36 3.98 8.28
C PHE A 28 20.16 4.16 9.21
N PHE A 29 19.68 3.08 9.83
CA PHE A 29 18.46 3.12 10.64
C PHE A 29 18.76 3.43 12.10
N ASP A 30 18.17 4.51 12.62
CA ASP A 30 18.29 4.87 14.03
C ASP A 30 17.60 3.82 14.92
N PRO A 31 18.33 3.15 15.84
CA PRO A 31 17.76 2.12 16.72
C PRO A 31 16.70 2.65 17.70
N SER A 32 16.62 3.98 17.87
CA SER A 32 15.64 4.65 18.74
C SER A 32 14.22 4.61 18.17
N LYS A 33 14.07 4.52 16.84
CA LYS A 33 12.78 4.32 16.18
C LYS A 33 12.64 2.81 15.98
N GLY A 34 11.87 2.10 16.80
CA GLY A 34 11.77 0.65 16.70
C GLY A 34 11.48 0.17 15.25
N ILE A 35 12.26 -0.79 14.76
CA ILE A 35 12.19 -1.32 13.37
C ILE A 35 10.75 -1.69 13.01
N PHE A 36 10.06 -2.37 13.93
CA PHE A 36 8.66 -2.75 13.78
C PHE A 36 7.73 -1.54 13.56
N SER A 37 7.91 -0.44 14.30
CA SER A 37 7.09 0.75 14.12
C SER A 37 7.29 1.38 12.73
N THR A 38 8.49 1.33 12.18
CA THR A 38 8.74 1.84 10.83
C THR A 38 8.09 0.92 9.79
N LEU A 39 8.24 -0.40 9.90
CA LEU A 39 7.61 -1.35 8.98
C LEU A 39 6.08 -1.23 8.97
N VAL A 40 5.47 -1.12 10.15
CA VAL A 40 4.03 -0.97 10.30
C VAL A 40 3.56 0.34 9.63
N LYS A 41 4.30 1.43 9.81
CA LYS A 41 3.94 2.72 9.21
C LYS A 41 4.16 2.74 7.70
N THR A 42 5.20 2.09 7.16
CA THR A 42 5.48 2.11 5.72
C THR A 42 4.72 1.04 4.98
N THR A 43 4.99 -0.23 5.28
CA THR A 43 4.61 -1.36 4.45
C THR A 43 3.17 -1.80 4.70
N PHE A 44 2.72 -1.80 5.95
CA PHE A 44 1.34 -2.20 6.25
C PHE A 44 0.32 -1.15 5.80
N SER A 45 0.71 0.13 5.73
CA SER A 45 -0.18 1.20 5.26
C SER A 45 -0.68 0.95 3.83
N GLY A 46 0.22 0.59 2.90
CA GLY A 46 -0.18 0.25 1.52
C GLY A 46 -1.03 -1.01 1.42
N LEU A 47 -0.76 -2.05 2.23
CA LEU A 47 -1.59 -3.26 2.29
C LEU A 47 -3.02 -2.96 2.77
N VAL A 48 -3.14 -2.06 3.75
CA VAL A 48 -4.43 -1.65 4.30
C VAL A 48 -5.28 -0.90 3.26
N VAL A 49 -4.67 -0.11 2.38
CA VAL A 49 -5.36 0.56 1.27
C VAL A 49 -5.80 -0.41 0.16
N LEU A 50 -5.05 -1.50 -0.05
CA LEU A 50 -5.41 -2.54 -1.01
C LEU A 50 -6.57 -3.43 -0.52
N PHE A 51 -6.70 -3.62 0.79
CA PHE A 51 -7.74 -4.46 1.39
C PHE A 51 -9.18 -4.12 0.93
N PRO A 52 -9.67 -2.87 0.98
CA PRO A 52 -11.03 -2.56 0.54
C PRO A 52 -11.25 -2.87 -0.94
N THR A 53 -10.25 -2.67 -1.80
CA THR A 53 -10.37 -2.98 -3.23
C THR A 53 -10.42 -4.47 -3.51
N THR A 54 -9.60 -5.26 -2.83
CA THR A 54 -9.59 -6.72 -2.96
C THR A 54 -10.86 -7.33 -2.40
N PHE A 55 -11.29 -6.87 -1.22
CA PHE A 55 -12.57 -7.26 -0.63
C PHE A 55 -13.74 -6.93 -1.56
N ALA A 56 -13.77 -5.71 -2.09
CA ALA A 56 -14.84 -5.30 -2.97
C ALA A 56 -14.92 -6.22 -4.21
N VAL A 57 -13.81 -6.46 -4.90
CA VAL A 57 -13.76 -7.31 -6.10
C VAL A 57 -14.21 -8.74 -5.83
N LEU A 58 -13.93 -9.29 -4.65
CA LEU A 58 -14.32 -10.66 -4.29
C LEU A 58 -15.82 -10.78 -3.96
N TYR A 59 -16.42 -9.79 -3.31
CA TYR A 59 -17.80 -9.88 -2.80
C TYR A 59 -18.84 -9.21 -3.70
N PHE A 60 -18.49 -8.18 -4.48
CA PHE A 60 -19.46 -7.49 -5.33
C PHE A 60 -19.29 -7.88 -6.80
N LYS A 61 -20.40 -8.33 -7.39
CA LYS A 61 -20.45 -8.77 -8.80
C LYS A 61 -20.27 -7.64 -9.83
N ARG A 62 -20.47 -6.37 -9.42
CA ARG A 62 -20.39 -5.19 -10.28
C ARG A 62 -19.51 -4.11 -9.64
N ILE A 63 -18.21 -4.17 -9.92
CA ILE A 63 -17.28 -3.09 -9.58
C ILE A 63 -16.59 -2.59 -10.85
N SER A 64 -16.59 -1.28 -11.01
CA SER A 64 -15.86 -0.61 -12.07
C SER A 64 -14.36 -0.66 -11.81
N LYS A 65 -13.57 -0.95 -12.84
CA LYS A 65 -12.10 -0.93 -12.79
C LYS A 65 -11.58 0.43 -12.31
N TRP A 66 -12.27 1.51 -12.68
CA TRP A 66 -11.93 2.87 -12.28
C TRP A 66 -12.11 3.07 -10.77
N ALA A 67 -13.17 2.52 -10.17
CA ALA A 67 -13.40 2.63 -8.72
C ALA A 67 -12.25 2.03 -7.89
N CYS A 68 -11.72 0.87 -8.32
CA CYS A 68 -10.56 0.26 -7.67
C CYS A 68 -9.30 1.11 -7.78
N ILE A 69 -9.00 1.63 -8.98
CA ILE A 69 -7.80 2.44 -9.22
C ILE A 69 -7.84 3.71 -8.37
N PHE A 70 -8.96 4.44 -8.41
CA PHE A 70 -9.11 5.66 -7.62
C PHE A 70 -9.08 5.38 -6.11
N SER A 71 -9.70 4.29 -5.64
CA SER A 71 -9.64 3.90 -4.23
C SER A 71 -8.19 3.71 -3.74
N ILE A 72 -7.35 3.04 -4.53
CA ILE A 72 -5.93 2.84 -4.20
C ILE A 72 -5.18 4.18 -4.20
N ILE A 73 -5.35 4.98 -5.26
CA ILE A 73 -4.65 6.26 -5.41
C ILE A 73 -5.00 7.21 -4.27
N PHE A 74 -6.29 7.39 -3.96
CA PHE A 74 -6.72 8.27 -2.88
C PHE A 74 -6.35 7.74 -1.49
N GLY A 75 -6.38 6.41 -1.29
CA GLY A 75 -5.92 5.80 -0.04
C GLY A 75 -4.44 6.08 0.21
N GLU A 76 -3.57 5.86 -0.78
CA GLU A 76 -2.14 6.12 -0.65
C GLU A 76 -1.83 7.61 -0.50
N LEU A 77 -2.51 8.47 -1.28
CA LEU A 77 -2.41 9.93 -1.13
C LEU A 77 -2.75 10.38 0.28
N SER A 78 -3.81 9.82 0.87
CA SER A 78 -4.19 10.17 2.24
C SER A 78 -3.09 9.85 3.25
N ILE A 79 -2.41 8.69 3.11
CA ILE A 79 -1.28 8.30 3.97
C ILE A 79 -0.13 9.30 3.85
N ILE A 80 0.19 9.73 2.63
CA ILE A 80 1.25 10.72 2.38
C ILE A 80 0.90 12.05 3.07
N ILE A 81 -0.35 12.50 2.95
CA ILE A 81 -0.83 13.75 3.55
C ILE A 81 -0.78 13.67 5.08
N PHE A 82 -1.21 12.55 5.68
CA PHE A 82 -1.11 12.31 7.12
C PHE A 82 0.35 12.31 7.60
N ARG A 83 1.26 11.70 6.83
CA ARG A 83 2.69 11.66 7.14
C ARG A 83 3.36 13.02 7.06
N MET A 84 2.95 13.87 6.12
CA MET A 84 3.43 15.25 6.02
C MET A 84 2.92 16.16 7.15
N GLY A 85 2.03 15.66 8.02
CA GLY A 85 1.49 16.43 9.15
C GLY A 85 0.49 17.51 8.74
N ILE A 86 -0.02 17.45 7.50
CA ILE A 86 -1.03 18.40 7.00
C ILE A 86 -2.39 18.13 7.65
N LEU A 87 -2.66 16.87 8.01
CA LEU A 87 -3.88 16.43 8.70
C LEU A 87 -3.54 15.75 10.03
N PRO A 88 -4.28 16.05 11.11
CA PRO A 88 -4.08 15.39 12.39
C PRO A 88 -4.50 13.93 12.31
N THR A 89 -3.67 13.03 12.83
CA THR A 89 -3.94 11.58 12.83
C THR A 89 -4.82 11.12 13.99
N PHE A 90 -5.44 12.05 14.75
CA PHE A 90 -6.35 11.78 15.88
C PHE A 90 -5.87 10.73 16.91
N GLY A 91 -4.56 10.42 16.94
CA GLY A 91 -3.98 9.35 17.76
C GLY A 91 -4.09 7.93 17.16
N PHE A 92 -4.67 7.78 15.96
CA PHE A 92 -4.73 6.54 15.21
C PHE A 92 -3.53 6.37 14.29
N LEU A 93 -3.28 5.12 13.89
CA LEU A 93 -2.29 4.81 12.86
C LEU A 93 -2.81 5.31 11.50
N ASP A 94 -1.96 6.01 10.73
CA ASP A 94 -2.30 6.60 9.41
C ASP A 94 -3.03 5.62 8.49
N GLY A 95 -2.64 4.34 8.53
CA GLY A 95 -3.27 3.28 7.73
C GLY A 95 -4.75 3.06 8.02
N ILE A 96 -5.19 3.18 9.28
CA ILE A 96 -6.61 3.00 9.64
C ILE A 96 -7.47 4.14 9.07
N LEU A 97 -6.99 5.39 9.12
CA LEU A 97 -7.70 6.52 8.53
C LEU A 97 -7.74 6.41 7.01
N ALA A 98 -6.61 6.01 6.40
CA ALA A 98 -6.52 5.78 4.96
C ALA A 98 -7.44 4.66 4.47
N PHE A 99 -7.62 3.60 5.25
CA PHE A 99 -8.59 2.55 4.97
C PHE A 99 -10.01 3.10 4.80
N PHE A 100 -10.46 3.92 5.75
CA PHE A 100 -11.79 4.53 5.68
C PHE A 100 -11.95 5.42 4.45
N ILE A 101 -10.92 6.22 4.13
CA ILE A 101 -10.92 7.08 2.94
C ILE A 101 -10.98 6.23 1.66
N ALA A 102 -10.14 5.21 1.54
CA ALA A 102 -10.12 4.32 0.39
C ALA A 102 -11.46 3.60 0.19
N PHE A 103 -12.08 3.15 1.28
CA PHE A 103 -13.40 2.51 1.25
C PHE A 103 -14.52 3.48 0.83
N MET A 104 -14.51 4.71 1.35
CA MET A 104 -15.47 5.76 0.97
C MET A 104 -15.35 6.12 -0.52
N VAL A 105 -14.13 6.32 -1.02
CA VAL A 105 -13.87 6.60 -2.43
C VAL A 105 -14.35 5.46 -3.33
N LEU A 106 -14.11 4.21 -2.92
CA LEU A 106 -14.58 3.04 -3.66
C LEU A 106 -16.10 3.05 -3.80
N ILE A 107 -16.82 3.28 -2.70
CA ILE A 107 -18.29 3.32 -2.69
C ILE A 107 -18.80 4.48 -3.53
N MET A 108 -18.28 5.70 -3.35
CA MET A 108 -18.73 6.87 -4.11
C MET A 108 -18.58 6.67 -5.62
N ILE A 109 -17.42 6.17 -6.07
CA ILE A 109 -17.17 5.99 -7.50
C ILE A 109 -17.96 4.80 -8.06
N ASN A 110 -18.13 3.73 -7.28
CA ASN A 110 -18.97 2.62 -7.70
C ASN A 110 -20.42 3.10 -7.92
N ILE A 111 -20.98 3.84 -6.96
CA ILE A 111 -22.32 4.40 -7.06
C ILE A 111 -22.42 5.31 -8.30
N SER A 112 -21.50 6.26 -8.46
CA SER A 112 -21.51 7.21 -9.59
C SER A 112 -21.44 6.56 -10.97
N ASN A 113 -20.85 5.37 -11.09
CA ASN A 113 -20.65 4.69 -12.38
C ASN A 113 -21.76 3.66 -12.68
N ASN A 114 -22.66 3.43 -11.72
CA ASN A 114 -23.80 2.52 -11.84
C ASN A 114 -25.13 3.29 -12.05
N TYR A 115 -25.07 4.63 -12.04
CA TYR A 115 -26.08 5.56 -12.56
C TYR A 115 -25.74 5.93 -14.01
#